data_AF-A0AA41Y6C4-F1
#
_entry.id   AF-A0AA41Y6C4-F1
#
_cell.length_a   1.000
_cell.length_b   1.000
_cell.length_c   1.000
_cell.angle_alpha   90.00
_cell.angle_beta   90.00
_cell.angle_gamma   90.00
#
_symmetry.space_group_name_H-M   'P 1'
#
loop_
_entity.id
_entity.type
_entity.pdbx_description
1 polymer ?
#
loop_
_entity_poly.entity_id
_entity_poly.type
_entity_poly.pdbx_seq_one_letter_code
_entity_poly.pdbx_strand_id
1 'polypeptide(L)'
;MNESKKRDFIGQMIGVIESNQPSLTGAGFDPATKLADLKTKYTSAQAAEVGQQEAKAALKNATAAAVETLDTAYKQASNFADLISGIYGKDDAIVKEIRKMRK
;
A
#
# COMPACT_ATOMS: atom_id res chain seq x y z
N MET A 1 4.93 9.00 -21.61
CA MET A 1 5.89 8.30 -20.73
C MET A 1 5.21 7.92 -19.43
N ASN A 2 5.42 6.70 -18.93
CA ASN A 2 5.00 6.29 -17.59
C ASN A 2 6.01 6.79 -16.53
N GLU A 3 5.67 6.65 -15.25
CA GLU A 3 6.46 7.19 -14.13
C GLU A 3 7.87 6.59 -14.04
N SER A 4 8.00 5.27 -14.23
CA SER A 4 9.30 4.58 -14.30
C SER A 4 10.18 5.16 -15.41
N LYS A 5 9.65 5.35 -16.63
CA LYS A 5 10.42 5.97 -17.73
C LYS A 5 10.84 7.41 -17.40
N LYS A 6 10.04 8.17 -16.64
CA LYS A 6 10.42 9.53 -16.21
C LYS A 6 11.59 9.49 -15.22
N ARG A 7 11.58 8.54 -14.28
CA ARG A 7 12.70 8.35 -13.34
C ARG A 7 13.97 7.93 -14.06
N ASP A 8 13.88 6.93 -14.93
CA ASP A 8 15.05 6.46 -15.70
C ASP A 8 15.67 7.60 -16.51
N PHE A 9 14.83 8.41 -17.18
CA PHE A 9 15.29 9.58 -17.90
C PHE A 9 16.00 10.59 -17.00
N ILE A 10 15.44 10.93 -15.83
CA ILE A 10 16.06 11.87 -14.89
C ILE A 10 17.39 11.32 -14.37
N GLY A 11 17.46 10.03 -14.02
CA GLY A 11 18.69 9.39 -13.57
C GLY A 11 19.78 9.40 -14.64
N GLN A 12 19.42 9.06 -15.88
CA GLN A 12 20.34 9.13 -17.03
C GLN A 12 20.81 10.56 -17.29
N MET A 13 19.91 11.55 -17.21
CA MET A 13 20.25 12.96 -17.39
C MET A 13 21.22 13.46 -16.32
N ILE A 14 20.99 13.11 -15.05
CA ILE A 14 21.92 13.42 -13.95
C ILE A 14 23.31 12.84 -14.25
N GLY A 15 23.38 11.56 -14.61
CA GLY A 15 24.66 10.90 -14.91
C GLY A 15 25.39 11.50 -16.12
N VAL A 16 24.66 11.91 -17.16
CA VAL A 16 25.24 12.60 -18.32
C VAL A 16 25.81 13.97 -17.92
N ILE A 17 25.06 14.77 -17.14
CA ILE A 17 25.51 16.10 -16.69
C ILE A 17 26.75 15.98 -15.79
N GLU A 18 26.77 15.01 -14.86
CA GLU A 18 27.93 14.75 -13.99
C GLU A 18 29.18 14.38 -14.80
N SER A 19 29.03 13.49 -15.78
CA SER A 19 30.15 13.01 -16.59
C SER A 19 30.72 14.10 -17.51
N ASN A 20 29.93 15.13 -17.85
CA ASN A 20 30.30 16.19 -18.79
C ASN A 20 30.46 17.57 -18.13
N GLN A 21 30.53 17.64 -16.80
CA GLN A 21 30.64 18.89 -16.05
C GLN A 21 31.78 19.81 -16.55
N PRO A 22 33.01 19.32 -16.78
CA PRO A 22 34.11 20.16 -17.27
C PRO A 22 33.86 20.77 -18.66
N SER A 23 33.19 20.03 -19.55
CA SER A 23 32.84 20.52 -20.89
C SER A 23 31.74 21.58 -20.84
N LEU A 24 30.77 21.41 -19.94
CA LEU A 24 29.69 22.37 -19.73
C LEU A 24 30.22 23.68 -19.15
N THR A 25 31.07 23.61 -18.12
CA THR A 25 31.69 24.81 -17.53
C THR A 25 32.64 25.48 -18.51
N GLY A 26 33.40 24.71 -19.29
CA GLY A 26 34.24 25.22 -20.38
C GLY A 26 33.44 25.95 -21.49
N ALA A 27 32.17 25.58 -21.68
CA ALA A 27 31.24 26.27 -22.58
C ALA A 27 30.52 27.48 -21.91
N GLY A 28 30.91 27.84 -20.68
CA GLY A 28 30.31 28.96 -19.93
C GLY A 28 28.98 28.63 -19.22
N PHE A 29 28.61 27.35 -19.13
CA PHE A 29 27.42 26.90 -18.41
C PHE A 29 27.79 26.18 -17.12
N ASP A 30 27.36 26.71 -15.98
CA ASP A 30 27.49 26.01 -14.69
C ASP A 30 26.21 25.20 -14.39
N PRO A 31 26.27 23.85 -14.48
CA PRO A 31 25.11 23.01 -14.17
C PRO A 31 24.88 22.80 -12.68
N ALA A 32 25.77 23.23 -11.78
CA ALA A 32 25.83 22.76 -10.39
C ALA A 32 24.49 22.92 -9.65
N THR A 33 23.87 24.10 -9.70
CA THR A 33 22.60 24.36 -9.02
C THR A 33 21.47 23.51 -9.60
N LYS A 34 21.37 23.39 -10.93
CA LYS A 34 20.31 22.59 -11.58
C LYS A 34 20.49 21.10 -11.34
N LEU A 35 21.73 20.63 -11.32
CA LEU A 35 22.07 19.25 -11.02
C LEU A 35 21.72 18.89 -9.56
N ALA A 36 22.03 19.78 -8.62
CA ALA A 36 21.65 19.61 -7.22
C ALA A 36 20.12 19.53 -7.04
N ASP A 37 19.38 20.43 -7.69
CA ASP A 37 17.92 20.42 -7.70
C ASP A 37 17.34 19.12 -8.27
N LEU A 38 17.88 18.64 -9.39
CA LEU A 38 17.44 17.39 -10.04
C LEU A 38 17.69 16.19 -9.14
N LYS A 39 18.87 16.11 -8.50
CA LYS A 39 19.20 15.05 -7.54
C LYS A 39 18.22 15.05 -6.37
N THR A 40 17.96 16.20 -5.76
CA THR A 40 17.03 16.33 -4.62
C THR A 40 15.62 15.88 -5.00
N LYS A 41 15.12 16.29 -6.17
CA LYS A 41 13.79 15.89 -6.64
C LYS A 41 13.74 14.40 -6.98
N TYR A 42 14.80 13.87 -7.58
CA TYR A 42 14.91 12.47 -7.94
C TYR A 42 14.91 11.57 -6.70
N THR A 43 15.72 11.88 -5.69
CA THR A 43 15.78 11.11 -4.43
C THR A 43 14.47 11.21 -3.66
N SER A 44 13.85 12.39 -3.62
CA SER A 44 12.54 12.59 -2.98
C SER A 44 11.44 11.76 -3.66
N ALA A 45 11.45 11.70 -5.00
CA ALA A 45 10.51 10.86 -5.76
C ALA A 45 10.73 9.37 -5.51
N GLN A 46 11.98 8.90 -5.44
CA GLN A 46 12.30 7.51 -5.10
C GLN A 46 11.84 7.15 -3.69
N ALA A 47 12.10 8.01 -2.70
CA ALA A 47 11.67 7.80 -1.32
C ALA A 47 10.13 7.72 -1.21
N ALA A 48 9.42 8.60 -1.91
CA ALA A 48 7.96 8.58 -1.95
C ALA A 48 7.41 7.28 -2.59
N GLU A 49 8.06 6.76 -3.62
CA GLU A 49 7.67 5.49 -4.24
C GLU A 49 7.88 4.30 -3.29
N VAL A 50 9.01 4.24 -2.58
CA VAL A 50 9.25 3.23 -1.56
C VAL A 50 8.15 3.30 -0.49
N GLY A 51 7.84 4.50 0.01
CA GLY A 51 6.75 4.68 0.97
C GLY A 51 5.38 4.25 0.42
N GLN A 52 5.11 4.46 -0.87
CA GLN A 52 3.90 3.96 -1.52
C GLN A 52 3.84 2.43 -1.55
N GLN A 53 4.97 1.76 -1.82
CA GLN A 53 5.05 0.30 -1.83
C GLN A 53 4.84 -0.29 -0.44
N GLU A 54 5.46 0.31 0.58
CA GLU A 54 5.27 -0.06 1.99
C GLU A 54 3.81 0.13 2.42
N ALA A 55 3.19 1.25 2.09
CA ALA A 55 1.78 1.52 2.40
C ALA A 55 0.85 0.51 1.72
N LYS A 56 1.12 0.11 0.46
CA LYS A 56 0.38 -0.94 -0.24
C LYS A 56 0.52 -2.31 0.45
N ALA A 57 1.72 -2.65 0.92
CA ALA A 57 1.95 -3.88 1.67
C ALA A 57 1.20 -3.86 3.01
N ALA A 58 1.27 -2.75 3.75
CA ALA A 58 0.55 -2.55 5.00
C ALA A 58 -0.97 -2.67 4.80
N LEU A 59 -1.52 -2.06 3.75
CA LEU A 59 -2.94 -2.16 3.40
C LEU A 59 -3.35 -3.60 3.12
N LYS A 60 -2.55 -4.35 2.36
CA LYS A 60 -2.80 -5.76 2.07
C LYS A 60 -2.85 -6.59 3.36
N ASN A 61 -1.88 -6.39 4.26
CA ASN A 61 -1.83 -7.10 5.53
C ASN A 61 -3.03 -6.75 6.43
N ALA A 62 -3.37 -5.47 6.53
CA ALA A 62 -4.54 -5.01 7.29
C ALA A 62 -5.85 -5.60 6.73
N THR A 63 -5.97 -5.69 5.41
CA THR A 63 -7.13 -6.30 4.75
C THR A 63 -7.23 -7.79 5.08
N ALA A 64 -6.11 -8.53 5.00
CA ALA A 64 -6.07 -9.94 5.35
C ALA A 64 -6.47 -10.18 6.81
N ALA A 65 -5.89 -9.40 7.74
CA ALA A 65 -6.22 -9.50 9.16
C ALA A 65 -7.70 -9.17 9.45
N ALA A 66 -8.26 -8.17 8.77
CA ALA A 66 -9.68 -7.82 8.91
C ALA A 66 -10.60 -8.94 8.44
N VAL A 67 -10.29 -9.56 7.30
CA VAL A 67 -11.06 -10.70 6.76
C VAL A 67 -10.97 -11.91 7.67
N GLU A 68 -9.77 -12.26 8.14
CA GLU A 68 -9.56 -13.40 9.06
C GLU A 68 -10.27 -13.19 10.41
N THR A 69 -10.19 -11.97 10.95
CA THR A 69 -10.89 -11.61 12.20
C THR A 69 -12.40 -11.72 12.03
N LEU A 70 -12.94 -11.26 10.90
CA LEU A 70 -14.37 -11.33 10.61
C LEU A 70 -14.85 -12.78 10.43
N ASP A 71 -14.08 -13.61 9.74
CA ASP A 71 -14.39 -15.05 9.60
C ASP A 71 -14.37 -15.77 10.95
N THR A 72 -13.38 -15.46 11.80
CA THR A 72 -13.32 -15.98 13.17
C THR A 72 -14.52 -15.54 14.00
N ALA A 73 -14.87 -14.26 13.94
CA ALA A 73 -16.03 -13.71 14.63
C ALA A 73 -17.34 -14.36 14.14
N TYR A 74 -17.47 -14.57 12.83
CA TYR A 74 -18.62 -15.26 12.25
C TYR A 74 -18.72 -16.72 12.73
N LYS A 75 -17.61 -17.47 12.72
CA LYS A 75 -17.57 -18.84 13.24
C LYS A 75 -17.94 -18.90 14.72
N GLN A 76 -17.43 -17.98 15.53
CA GLN A 76 -17.78 -17.87 16.94
C GLN A 76 -19.27 -17.56 17.14
N ALA A 77 -19.81 -16.59 16.39
CA ALA A 77 -21.23 -16.26 16.43
C ALA A 77 -22.10 -17.45 15.99
N SER A 78 -21.68 -18.20 14.98
CA SER A 78 -22.33 -19.44 14.56
C SER A 78 -22.32 -20.47 15.68
N ASN A 79 -21.16 -20.81 16.24
CA ASN A 79 -21.06 -21.79 17.33
C ASN A 79 -21.94 -21.39 18.54
N PHE A 80 -21.98 -20.10 18.86
CA PHE A 80 -22.81 -19.58 19.94
C PHE A 80 -24.30 -19.75 19.65
N ALA A 81 -24.73 -19.45 18.42
CA ALA A 81 -26.10 -19.67 18.01
C ALA A 81 -26.51 -21.17 17.99
N ASP A 82 -25.56 -22.08 17.71
CA ASP A 82 -25.82 -23.54 17.84
C ASP A 82 -25.98 -23.95 19.31
N LEU A 83 -25.14 -23.40 20.20
CA LEU A 83 -25.25 -23.61 21.65
C LEU A 83 -26.62 -23.15 22.19
N ILE A 84 -27.07 -21.95 21.82
CA ILE A 84 -28.39 -21.42 22.20
C ILE A 84 -29.49 -22.38 21.71
N SER A 85 -29.38 -22.89 20.47
CA SER A 85 -30.37 -23.83 19.94
C SER A 85 -30.40 -25.17 20.67
N GLY A 86 -29.26 -25.63 21.20
CA GLY A 86 -29.16 -26.84 22.01
C GLY A 86 -29.78 -26.66 23.41
N ILE A 87 -29.65 -25.48 24.01
CA ILE A 87 -30.17 -25.18 25.35
C ILE A 87 -31.69 -24.95 25.34
N TYR A 88 -32.19 -24.11 24.43
CA TYR A 88 -33.60 -23.67 24.42
C TYR A 88 -34.50 -24.58 23.55
N GLY A 89 -33.91 -25.44 22.72
CA GLY A 89 -34.66 -26.28 21.80
C GLY A 89 -35.08 -25.54 20.52
N LYS A 90 -35.42 -26.31 19.48
CA LYS A 90 -35.59 -25.80 18.11
C LYS A 90 -36.79 -24.89 17.90
N ASP A 91 -37.78 -24.94 18.79
CA ASP A 91 -39.05 -24.24 18.66
C ASP A 91 -39.13 -22.94 19.46
N ASP A 92 -38.10 -22.64 20.25
CA ASP A 92 -38.01 -21.40 21.03
C ASP A 92 -37.97 -20.16 20.12
N ALA A 93 -38.63 -19.10 20.57
CA ALA A 93 -38.74 -17.84 19.82
C ALA A 93 -37.37 -17.20 19.54
N ILE A 94 -36.44 -17.30 20.48
CA ILE A 94 -35.07 -16.76 20.35
C ILE A 94 -34.30 -17.54 19.28
N VAL A 95 -34.43 -18.87 19.26
CA VAL A 95 -33.77 -19.73 18.26
C VAL A 95 -34.33 -19.48 16.85
N LYS A 96 -35.64 -19.21 16.73
CA LYS A 96 -36.27 -18.82 15.46
C LYS A 96 -35.74 -17.49 14.92
N GLU A 97 -35.54 -16.49 15.77
CA GLU A 97 -34.94 -15.20 15.38
C GLU A 97 -33.47 -15.37 14.95
N ILE A 98 -32.68 -16.13 15.71
CA ILE A 98 -31.28 -16.42 15.37
C ILE A 98 -31.15 -17.11 14.00
N ARG A 99 -32.06 -18.05 13.69
CA ARG A 99 -32.08 -18.70 12.37
C ARG A 99 -32.42 -17.75 11.22
N LYS A 100 -33.23 -16.72 11.45
CA LYS A 100 -33.51 -15.70 10.43
C LYS A 100 -32.28 -14.87 10.11
N MET A 101 -31.44 -14.59 11.12
CA MET A 101 -30.20 -13.80 10.96
C MET A 101 -29.09 -14.53 10.19
N ARG A 102 -29.11 -15.87 10.12
CA ARG A 102 -28.13 -16.68 9.38
C ARG A 102 -28.47 -16.91 7.89
N LYS A 103 -29.55 -16.32 7.37
CA LYS A 103 -29.97 -16.49 5.98
C LYS A 103 -29.12 -15.70 5.00
#